data_AF-A0A432RWP9-F1
#
_entry.id   AF-A0A432RWP9-F1
#
_cell.length_a   1.000
_cell.length_b   1.000
_cell.length_c   1.000
_cell.angle_alpha   90.00
_cell.angle_beta   90.00
_cell.angle_gamma   90.00
#
_symmetry.space_group_name_H-M   'P 1'
#
loop_
_entity.id
_entity.type
_entity.pdbx_description
1 polymer ?
#
loop_
_entity_poly.entity_id
_entity_poly.type
_entity_poly.pdbx_seq_one_letter_code
_entity_poly.pdbx_strand_id
1 'polypeptide(L)'
;MSFELFGLEQDLKIERENIEKYYNDYLELNKILGIDENKYDNLLLEYGTEELKYSLSLMTNTLRNIEKKGYRIIDPIFDTFRSSGDYELGIFIANRIIEKYKETNPETPESFLIRIYALKNALDFLSLKDDKLYYLKYLRDFIKELSEFLDIYPSYIEEIYKLGVHFYSFLYIHYLTIENETEKALGFLLKLYNLRKSMFQTNILKYPYEHNIYYLINIILLYFKVSDELVKLSVDINEYISDLKVELEKIKEFIDKSPKYQIVLSSDLKRYINEVLTTLYSVGLEDDYNEIVSIFPNILSKEHRLIIKLYEIDRMDTFEALDKLKKIKSDIYTAFNNFTNNKKEIISFLFYNTYVNHLGEDLEEIEKIKLEIERLSKKFSSLKVVLAKTLVKIGQREEAKSLLEKEKEKAIISGNKALQKLIEDYLSSEF
;
A
#
# COMPACT_ATOMS: atom_id res chain seq x y z
N MET A 1 23.88 9.97 20.52
CA MET A 1 22.91 9.20 19.71
C MET A 1 21.85 10.18 19.25
N SER A 2 21.49 10.19 17.95
CA SER A 2 20.41 11.04 17.43
C SER A 2 19.06 10.61 18.01
N PHE A 3 18.07 11.51 18.01
CA PHE A 3 16.72 11.23 18.52
C PHE A 3 16.09 10.05 17.77
N GLU A 4 16.34 9.94 16.47
CA GLU A 4 15.82 8.90 15.59
C GLU A 4 16.43 7.52 15.88
N LEU A 5 17.73 7.46 16.21
CA LEU A 5 18.37 6.19 16.59
C LEU A 5 17.91 5.71 17.97
N PHE A 6 17.70 6.64 18.90
CA PHE A 6 17.08 6.30 20.19
C PHE A 6 15.64 5.79 20.02
N GLY A 7 14.85 6.45 19.17
CA GLY A 7 13.51 5.99 18.81
C GLY A 7 13.51 4.59 18.20
N LEU A 8 14.42 4.33 17.25
CA LEU A 8 14.60 3.02 16.63
C LEU A 8 14.92 1.93 17.66
N GLU A 9 15.83 2.20 18.60
CA GLU A 9 16.18 1.25 19.66
C GLU A 9 14.98 0.90 20.55
N GLN A 10 14.21 1.90 20.98
CA GLN A 10 13.00 1.66 21.78
C GLN A 10 11.94 0.87 21.02
N ASP A 11 11.72 1.23 19.75
CA ASP A 11 10.77 0.53 18.90
C ASP A 11 11.20 -0.93 18.66
N LEU A 12 12.48 -1.19 18.39
CA LEU A 12 13.00 -2.56 18.24
C LEU A 12 12.73 -3.41 19.48
N LYS A 13 12.93 -2.85 20.67
CA LYS A 13 12.68 -3.55 21.93
C LYS A 13 11.20 -3.89 22.11
N ILE A 14 10.32 -2.92 21.90
CA ILE A 14 8.86 -3.10 22.04
C ILE A 14 8.35 -4.11 21.00
N GLU A 15 8.74 -3.93 19.74
CA GLU A 15 8.25 -4.74 18.63
C GLU A 15 8.80 -6.17 18.64
N ARG A 16 10.00 -6.37 19.19
CA ARG A 16 10.52 -7.71 19.47
C ARG A 16 9.58 -8.50 20.37
N GLU A 17 9.09 -7.89 21.45
CA GLU A 17 8.16 -8.56 22.38
C GLU A 17 6.78 -8.76 21.74
N ASN A 18 6.25 -7.75 21.06
CA ASN A 18 4.94 -7.79 20.42
C ASN A 18 4.86 -8.87 19.34
N ILE A 19 5.83 -8.89 18.43
CA ILE A 19 5.83 -9.81 17.28
C ILE A 19 6.15 -11.24 17.72
N GLU A 20 7.04 -11.43 18.70
CA GLU A 20 7.28 -12.74 19.30
C GLU A 20 6.00 -13.30 19.92
N LYS A 21 5.27 -12.48 20.69
CA LYS A 21 4.00 -12.89 21.29
C LYS A 21 2.98 -13.24 20.21
N TYR A 22 2.77 -12.36 19.23
CA TYR A 22 1.82 -12.59 18.14
C TYR A 22 2.15 -13.86 17.35
N TYR A 23 3.43 -14.09 17.05
CA TYR A 23 3.88 -15.29 16.36
C TYR A 23 3.58 -16.56 17.17
N ASN A 24 3.82 -16.55 18.48
CA ASN A 24 3.55 -17.70 19.35
C ASN A 24 2.05 -17.99 19.49
N ASP A 25 1.22 -16.96 19.69
CA ASP A 25 -0.25 -17.08 19.71
C ASP A 25 -0.76 -17.69 18.40
N TYR A 26 -0.20 -17.22 17.28
CA TYR A 26 -0.52 -17.73 15.95
C TYR A 26 -0.10 -19.20 15.74
N LEU A 27 1.10 -19.59 16.18
CA LEU A 27 1.55 -21.00 16.12
C LEU A 27 0.64 -21.93 16.92
N GLU A 28 0.18 -21.48 18.09
CA GLU A 28 -0.76 -22.25 18.92
C GLU A 28 -2.09 -22.50 18.17
N LEU A 29 -2.64 -21.47 17.53
CA LEU A 29 -3.83 -21.58 16.70
C LEU A 29 -3.63 -22.54 15.52
N ASN A 30 -2.49 -22.46 14.83
CA ASN A 30 -2.21 -23.34 13.69
C ASN A 30 -2.00 -24.81 14.08
N LYS A 31 -1.42 -25.08 15.24
CA LYS A 31 -1.32 -26.44 15.80
C LYS A 31 -2.71 -27.04 16.05
N ILE A 32 -3.66 -26.23 16.53
CA ILE A 32 -5.06 -26.65 16.71
C ILE A 32 -5.72 -26.96 15.36
N LEU A 33 -5.34 -26.24 14.30
CA LEU A 33 -5.90 -26.37 12.95
C LEU A 33 -5.18 -27.40 12.06
N GLY A 34 -4.05 -27.98 12.50
CA GLY A 34 -3.33 -29.03 11.77
C GLY A 34 -2.59 -28.55 10.51
N ILE A 35 -2.10 -27.31 10.48
CA ILE A 35 -1.41 -26.70 9.34
C ILE A 35 0.09 -27.05 9.36
N ASP A 36 0.67 -27.45 8.22
CA ASP A 36 2.09 -27.81 8.07
C ASP A 36 3.01 -26.58 7.91
N GLU A 37 4.10 -26.54 8.68
CA GLU A 37 5.02 -25.40 8.87
C GLU A 37 6.31 -25.47 8.02
N ASN A 38 6.50 -26.50 7.17
CA ASN A 38 7.77 -26.76 6.46
C ASN A 38 7.76 -26.52 4.93
N LYS A 39 6.88 -25.64 4.44
CA LYS A 39 6.59 -25.45 3.01
C LYS A 39 7.83 -25.12 2.16
N TYR A 40 8.68 -24.18 2.58
CA TYR A 40 9.83 -23.74 1.78
C TYR A 40 11.05 -24.65 1.89
N ASP A 41 11.18 -25.39 2.99
CA ASP A 41 12.29 -26.34 3.16
C ASP A 41 12.05 -27.64 2.37
N ASN A 42 10.79 -27.96 2.07
CA ASN A 42 10.41 -29.10 1.24
C ASN A 42 10.50 -28.82 -0.28
N LEU A 43 10.80 -27.59 -0.71
CA LEU A 43 10.83 -27.19 -2.12
C LEU A 43 11.79 -28.06 -2.97
N LEU A 44 12.91 -28.49 -2.38
CA LEU A 44 13.88 -29.37 -3.06
C LEU A 44 13.37 -30.80 -3.31
N LEU A 45 12.41 -31.27 -2.51
CA LEU A 45 11.81 -32.60 -2.66
C LEU A 45 10.82 -32.65 -3.83
N GLU A 46 10.35 -31.50 -4.29
CA GLU A 46 9.38 -31.35 -5.38
C GLU A 46 10.04 -31.12 -6.75
N TYR A 47 11.33 -30.74 -6.78
CA TYR A 47 12.07 -30.49 -8.03
C TYR A 47 12.56 -31.77 -8.72
N GLY A 48 12.48 -31.79 -10.04
CA GLY A 48 13.12 -32.81 -10.88
C GLY A 48 14.66 -32.75 -10.78
N THR A 49 15.34 -33.81 -11.22
CA THR A 49 16.81 -33.94 -11.10
C THR A 49 17.61 -32.82 -11.78
N GLU A 50 17.12 -32.23 -12.88
CA GLU A 50 17.78 -31.11 -13.56
C GLU A 50 17.56 -29.77 -12.84
N GLU A 51 16.36 -29.53 -12.31
CA GLU A 51 16.02 -28.35 -11.51
C GLU A 51 16.78 -28.33 -10.18
N LEU A 52 16.99 -29.52 -9.58
CA LEU A 52 17.83 -29.69 -8.40
C LEU A 52 19.30 -29.35 -8.68
N LYS A 53 19.87 -29.83 -9.80
CA LYS A 53 21.25 -29.48 -10.21
C LYS A 53 21.40 -27.98 -10.44
N TYR A 54 20.42 -27.36 -11.09
CA TYR A 54 20.40 -25.92 -11.32
C TYR A 54 20.38 -25.15 -9.99
N SER A 55 19.44 -25.48 -9.10
CA SER A 55 19.29 -24.84 -7.79
C SER A 55 20.54 -24.99 -6.91
N LEU A 56 21.17 -26.17 -6.90
CA LEU A 56 22.42 -26.43 -6.15
C LEU A 56 23.62 -25.67 -6.74
N SER A 57 23.72 -25.61 -8.07
CA SER A 57 24.77 -24.84 -8.76
C SER A 57 24.63 -23.35 -8.48
N LEU A 58 23.40 -22.84 -8.54
CA LEU A 58 23.06 -21.47 -8.21
C LEU A 58 23.38 -21.14 -6.75
N MET A 59 22.94 -21.99 -5.81
CA MET A 59 23.27 -21.86 -4.39
C MET A 59 24.79 -21.84 -4.16
N THR A 60 25.54 -22.74 -4.81
CA THR A 60 27.00 -22.80 -4.69
C THR A 60 27.66 -21.51 -5.18
N ASN A 61 27.21 -20.98 -6.32
CA ASN A 61 27.72 -19.73 -6.86
C ASN A 61 27.36 -18.53 -5.98
N THR A 62 26.13 -18.49 -5.46
CA THR A 62 25.67 -17.48 -4.49
C THR A 62 26.56 -17.47 -3.26
N LEU A 63 26.75 -18.62 -2.62
CA LEU A 63 27.58 -18.74 -1.41
C LEU A 63 29.04 -18.33 -1.68
N ARG A 64 29.63 -18.75 -2.80
CA ARG A 64 30.99 -18.34 -3.21
C ARG A 64 31.10 -16.84 -3.44
N ASN A 65 30.06 -16.22 -4.00
CA ASN A 65 30.05 -14.77 -4.22
C ASN A 65 29.99 -14.02 -2.90
N ILE A 66 29.16 -14.47 -1.95
CA ILE A 66 29.07 -13.87 -0.61
C ILE A 66 30.39 -14.03 0.14
N GLU A 67 31.02 -15.21 0.11
CA GLU A 67 32.34 -15.42 0.73
C GLU A 67 33.42 -14.47 0.19
N LYS A 68 33.36 -14.13 -1.10
CA LYS A 68 34.36 -13.25 -1.74
C LYS A 68 34.06 -11.77 -1.58
N LYS A 69 32.79 -11.37 -1.55
CA LYS A 69 32.35 -9.97 -1.69
C LYS A 69 31.57 -9.44 -0.50
N GLY A 70 31.25 -10.29 0.47
CA GLY A 70 30.52 -9.93 1.68
C GLY A 70 29.02 -9.66 1.46
N TYR A 71 28.38 -9.04 2.46
CA TYR A 71 26.94 -8.75 2.48
C TYR A 71 26.46 -7.89 1.31
N ARG A 72 27.33 -7.05 0.75
CA ARG A 72 27.02 -6.10 -0.33
C ARG A 72 26.55 -6.77 -1.63
N ILE A 73 26.86 -8.06 -1.82
CA ILE A 73 26.43 -8.80 -3.01
C ILE A 73 25.05 -9.46 -2.85
N ILE A 74 24.47 -9.45 -1.65
CA ILE A 74 23.19 -10.12 -1.38
C ILE A 74 22.08 -9.47 -2.19
N ASP A 75 21.84 -8.17 -2.06
CA ASP A 75 20.79 -7.47 -2.80
C ASP A 75 20.88 -7.70 -4.34
N PRO A 76 22.05 -7.52 -5.00
CA PRO A 76 22.19 -7.83 -6.42
C PRO A 76 21.88 -9.29 -6.81
N ILE A 77 22.19 -10.27 -5.96
CA ILE A 77 21.83 -11.67 -6.22
C ILE A 77 20.32 -11.83 -6.17
N PHE A 78 19.67 -11.21 -5.18
CA PHE A 78 18.24 -11.32 -4.95
C PHE A 78 17.40 -10.54 -5.96
N ASP A 79 17.93 -9.45 -6.53
CA ASP A 79 17.31 -8.74 -7.66
C ASP A 79 17.11 -9.65 -8.88
N THR A 80 18.00 -10.64 -9.09
CA THR A 80 17.87 -11.60 -10.19
C THR A 80 16.60 -12.45 -10.02
N PHE A 81 16.39 -13.01 -8.82
CA PHE A 81 15.17 -13.78 -8.50
C PHE A 81 13.91 -12.92 -8.56
N ARG A 82 14.01 -11.64 -8.12
CA ARG A 82 12.89 -10.70 -8.21
C ARG A 82 12.49 -10.47 -9.66
N SER A 83 13.46 -10.32 -10.55
CA SER A 83 13.22 -10.07 -11.98
C SER A 83 12.68 -11.28 -12.73
N SER A 84 13.06 -12.50 -12.31
CA SER A 84 12.58 -13.74 -12.92
C SER A 84 11.25 -14.24 -12.34
N GLY A 85 10.84 -13.72 -11.18
CA GLY A 85 9.64 -14.18 -10.47
C GLY A 85 9.86 -15.44 -9.64
N ASP A 86 11.11 -15.88 -9.47
CA ASP A 86 11.48 -17.11 -8.76
C ASP A 86 11.52 -16.90 -7.23
N TYR A 87 10.41 -16.44 -6.66
CA TYR A 87 10.33 -16.02 -5.27
C TYR A 87 10.53 -17.18 -4.28
N GLU A 88 9.99 -18.38 -4.53
CA GLU A 88 10.24 -19.55 -3.66
C GLU A 88 11.72 -19.90 -3.58
N LEU A 89 12.40 -19.93 -4.74
CA LEU A 89 13.82 -20.26 -4.82
C LEU A 89 14.67 -19.18 -4.12
N GLY A 90 14.27 -17.92 -4.26
CA GLY A 90 14.86 -16.81 -3.53
C GLY A 90 14.75 -16.97 -2.00
N ILE A 91 13.57 -17.31 -1.49
CA ILE A 91 13.35 -17.58 -0.05
C ILE A 91 14.18 -18.78 0.42
N PHE A 92 14.21 -19.86 -0.36
CA PHE A 92 15.02 -21.03 -0.07
C PHE A 92 16.52 -20.69 0.04
N ILE A 93 17.06 -19.91 -0.91
CA ILE A 93 18.45 -19.49 -0.90
C ILE A 93 18.76 -18.57 0.29
N ALA A 94 17.83 -17.68 0.68
CA ALA A 94 17.96 -16.88 1.90
C ALA A 94 18.13 -17.77 3.13
N ASN A 95 17.32 -18.83 3.28
CA ASN A 95 17.43 -19.76 4.41
C ASN A 95 18.81 -20.40 4.50
N ARG A 96 19.33 -20.88 3.36
CA ARG A 96 20.65 -21.53 3.33
C ARG A 96 21.78 -20.56 3.66
N ILE A 97 21.66 -19.29 3.26
CA ILE A 97 22.59 -18.24 3.67
C ILE A 97 22.49 -18.03 5.19
N ILE A 98 21.28 -17.84 5.72
CA ILE A 98 21.06 -17.59 7.15
C ILE A 98 21.62 -18.72 8.01
N GLU A 99 21.32 -19.98 7.69
CA GLU A 99 21.83 -21.16 8.41
C GLU A 99 23.37 -21.20 8.41
N LYS A 100 23.99 -21.11 7.23
CA LYS A 100 25.46 -21.17 7.10
C LYS A 100 26.15 -20.11 7.95
N TYR A 101 25.64 -18.89 7.94
CA TYR A 101 26.23 -17.75 8.66
C TYR A 101 25.78 -17.66 10.13
N LYS A 102 24.82 -18.50 10.57
CA LYS A 102 24.60 -18.78 12.00
C LYS A 102 25.61 -19.78 12.56
N GLU A 103 26.07 -20.73 11.74
CA GLU A 103 27.05 -21.74 12.15
C GLU A 103 28.50 -21.25 12.02
N THR A 104 28.78 -20.41 11.02
CA THR A 104 30.14 -19.96 10.69
C THR A 104 30.39 -18.53 11.18
N ASN A 105 31.28 -18.36 12.18
CA ASN A 105 31.65 -17.06 12.76
C ASN A 105 30.44 -16.14 13.07
N PRO A 106 29.45 -16.63 13.85
CA PRO A 106 28.15 -15.97 14.01
C PRO A 106 28.26 -14.55 14.54
N GLU A 107 29.28 -14.29 15.36
CA GLU A 107 29.42 -13.04 16.10
C GLU A 107 30.12 -11.93 15.31
N THR A 108 30.56 -12.14 14.07
CA THR A 108 31.22 -11.07 13.29
C THR A 108 30.22 -10.07 12.70
N PRO A 109 30.57 -8.77 12.56
CA PRO A 109 29.65 -7.78 12.00
C PRO A 109 29.25 -8.12 10.57
N GLU A 110 30.19 -8.67 9.78
CA GLU A 110 29.94 -9.16 8.44
C GLU A 110 28.89 -10.28 8.40
N SER A 111 29.00 -11.26 9.32
CA SER A 111 28.05 -12.37 9.41
C SER A 111 26.65 -11.89 9.80
N PHE A 112 26.54 -10.96 10.76
CA PHE A 112 25.28 -10.30 11.10
C PHE A 112 24.66 -9.61 9.88
N LEU A 113 25.42 -8.76 9.19
CA LEU A 113 24.93 -8.06 8.01
C LEU A 113 24.47 -9.04 6.92
N ILE A 114 25.21 -10.13 6.70
CA ILE A 114 24.81 -11.18 5.75
C ILE A 114 23.44 -11.77 6.12
N ARG A 115 23.23 -12.12 7.40
CA ARG A 115 21.95 -12.69 7.85
C ARG A 115 20.81 -11.68 7.76
N ILE A 116 21.03 -10.44 8.20
CA ILE A 116 20.01 -9.38 8.18
C ILE A 116 19.59 -9.05 6.74
N TYR A 117 20.54 -8.89 5.81
CA TYR A 117 20.21 -8.62 4.41
C TYR A 117 19.56 -9.84 3.73
N ALA A 118 19.91 -11.07 4.09
CA ALA A 118 19.20 -12.26 3.62
C ALA A 118 17.75 -12.31 4.13
N LEU A 119 17.52 -12.03 5.42
CA LEU A 119 16.19 -11.93 6.03
C LEU A 119 15.34 -10.82 5.38
N LYS A 120 15.94 -9.65 5.14
CA LYS A 120 15.31 -8.53 4.42
C LYS A 120 14.80 -8.97 3.05
N ASN A 121 15.62 -9.64 2.25
CA ASN A 121 15.18 -10.07 0.91
C ASN A 121 14.12 -11.20 0.97
N ALA A 122 14.18 -12.08 1.97
CA ALA A 122 13.11 -13.06 2.18
C ALA A 122 11.77 -12.37 2.52
N LEU A 123 11.78 -11.36 3.39
CA LEU A 123 10.61 -10.54 3.71
C LEU A 123 10.05 -9.80 2.49
N ASP A 124 10.92 -9.25 1.64
CA ASP A 124 10.51 -8.62 0.38
C ASP A 124 9.76 -9.61 -0.53
N PHE A 125 10.27 -10.84 -0.68
CA PHE A 125 9.58 -11.88 -1.47
C PHE A 125 8.27 -12.34 -0.84
N LEU A 126 8.26 -12.54 0.48
CA LEU A 126 7.05 -12.94 1.20
C LEU A 126 5.94 -11.90 1.09
N SER A 127 6.31 -10.61 1.08
CA SER A 127 5.37 -9.49 0.84
C SER A 127 4.73 -9.56 -0.54
N LEU A 128 5.51 -9.89 -1.58
CA LEU A 128 5.00 -10.03 -2.95
C LEU A 128 4.10 -11.26 -3.12
N LYS A 129 4.37 -12.32 -2.35
CA LYS A 129 3.57 -13.55 -2.36
C LYS A 129 2.33 -13.50 -1.48
N ASP A 130 2.17 -12.45 -0.67
CA ASP A 130 1.14 -12.36 0.38
C ASP A 130 1.17 -13.57 1.35
N ASP A 131 2.37 -14.09 1.64
CA ASP A 131 2.55 -15.21 2.57
C ASP A 131 2.77 -14.70 4.01
N LYS A 132 1.65 -14.37 4.66
CA LYS A 132 1.61 -13.75 5.99
C LYS A 132 2.27 -14.61 7.08
N LEU A 133 2.17 -15.95 6.95
CA LEU A 133 2.70 -16.87 7.96
C LEU A 133 4.22 -16.77 8.03
N TYR A 134 4.88 -17.02 6.91
CA TYR A 134 6.32 -16.96 6.89
C TYR A 134 6.79 -15.51 7.05
N TYR A 135 6.02 -14.52 6.59
CA TYR A 135 6.37 -13.12 6.85
C TYR A 135 6.60 -12.84 8.35
N LEU A 136 5.72 -13.28 9.24
CA LEU A 136 5.87 -13.10 10.69
C LEU A 136 7.12 -13.79 11.26
N LYS A 137 7.39 -15.03 10.83
CA LYS A 137 8.58 -15.78 11.25
C LYS A 137 9.87 -15.02 10.92
N TYR A 138 9.97 -14.52 9.68
CA TYR A 138 11.18 -13.83 9.23
C TYR A 138 11.27 -12.42 9.80
N LEU A 139 10.14 -11.76 10.07
CA LEU A 139 10.11 -10.46 10.71
C LEU A 139 10.64 -10.54 12.14
N ARG A 140 10.19 -11.53 12.91
CA ARG A 140 10.72 -11.82 14.25
C ARG A 140 12.23 -12.04 14.23
N ASP A 141 12.73 -12.88 13.32
CA ASP A 141 14.16 -13.17 13.20
C ASP A 141 14.96 -11.93 12.77
N PHE A 142 14.41 -11.12 11.85
CA PHE A 142 15.00 -9.85 11.41
C PHE A 142 15.15 -8.87 12.57
N ILE A 143 14.10 -8.68 13.37
CA ILE A 143 14.10 -7.76 14.52
C ILE A 143 15.14 -8.20 15.55
N LYS A 144 15.22 -9.51 15.82
CA LYS A 144 16.21 -10.06 16.73
C LYS A 144 17.64 -9.79 16.26
N GLU A 145 17.95 -10.15 15.01
CA GLU A 145 19.30 -9.96 14.44
C GLU A 145 19.69 -8.47 14.35
N LEU A 146 18.74 -7.59 14.01
CA LEU A 146 18.96 -6.14 13.99
C LEU A 146 19.18 -5.57 15.40
N SER A 147 18.40 -5.99 16.38
CA SER A 147 18.58 -5.58 17.79
C SER A 147 19.96 -5.97 18.29
N GLU A 148 20.38 -7.22 18.06
CA GLU A 148 21.71 -7.71 18.47
C GLU A 148 22.83 -6.96 17.72
N PHE A 149 22.66 -6.67 16.43
CA PHE A 149 23.64 -5.90 15.66
C PHE A 149 23.78 -4.46 16.17
N LEU A 150 22.66 -3.78 16.49
CA LEU A 150 22.66 -2.44 17.07
C LEU A 150 23.44 -2.41 18.39
N ASP A 151 23.18 -3.38 19.27
CA ASP A 151 23.76 -3.46 20.61
C ASP A 151 25.26 -3.72 20.57
N ILE A 152 25.71 -4.64 19.70
CA ILE A 152 27.11 -5.08 19.63
C ILE A 152 27.96 -4.14 18.75
N TYR A 153 27.37 -3.58 17.69
CA TYR A 153 28.08 -2.82 16.65
C TYR A 153 27.54 -1.39 16.42
N PRO A 154 27.40 -0.56 17.48
CA PRO A 154 26.82 0.78 17.36
C PRO A 154 27.65 1.74 16.50
N SER A 155 28.92 1.41 16.20
CA SER A 155 29.78 2.20 15.31
C SER A 155 29.39 2.10 13.83
N TYR A 156 28.59 1.11 13.43
CA TYR A 156 28.12 0.91 12.05
C TYR A 156 26.87 1.76 11.74
N ILE A 157 26.94 3.05 12.08
CA ILE A 157 25.80 3.98 12.05
C ILE A 157 25.10 4.00 10.69
N GLU A 158 25.84 4.04 9.58
CA GLU A 158 25.25 4.07 8.24
C GLU A 158 24.40 2.82 7.94
N GLU A 159 24.90 1.64 8.30
CA GLU A 159 24.15 0.39 8.13
C GLU A 159 22.96 0.33 9.08
N ILE A 160 23.11 0.79 10.32
CA ILE A 160 22.00 0.88 11.27
C ILE A 160 20.87 1.75 10.71
N TYR A 161 21.18 2.90 10.10
CA TYR A 161 20.18 3.75 9.46
C TYR A 161 19.45 3.02 8.32
N LYS A 162 20.19 2.36 7.42
CA LYS A 162 19.59 1.60 6.30
C LYS A 162 18.71 0.45 6.81
N LEU A 163 19.16 -0.28 7.81
CA LEU A 163 18.41 -1.36 8.43
C LEU A 163 17.19 -0.87 9.20
N GLY A 164 17.27 0.30 9.82
CA GLY A 164 16.13 0.98 10.45
C GLY A 164 15.04 1.37 9.44
N VAL A 165 15.41 1.79 8.23
CA VAL A 165 14.46 2.02 7.13
C VAL A 165 13.74 0.72 6.76
N HIS A 166 14.47 -0.39 6.66
CA HIS A 166 13.86 -1.70 6.39
C HIS A 166 12.93 -2.15 7.53
N PHE A 167 13.37 -2.02 8.78
CA PHE A 167 12.57 -2.32 9.97
C PHE A 167 11.21 -1.60 9.94
N TYR A 168 11.21 -0.28 9.80
CA TYR A 168 9.95 0.47 9.78
C TYR A 168 9.09 0.17 8.56
N SER A 169 9.70 -0.11 7.40
CA SER A 169 8.97 -0.57 6.22
C SER A 169 8.26 -1.91 6.47
N PHE A 170 8.94 -2.85 7.14
CA PHE A 170 8.36 -4.16 7.44
C PHE A 170 7.25 -4.09 8.48
N LEU A 171 7.40 -3.22 9.49
CA LEU A 171 6.33 -2.95 10.46
C LEU A 171 5.13 -2.27 9.82
N TYR A 172 5.35 -1.29 8.93
CA TYR A 172 4.27 -0.71 8.14
C TYR A 172 3.48 -1.78 7.39
N ILE A 173 4.15 -2.72 6.71
CA ILE A 173 3.49 -3.83 6.00
C ILE A 173 2.78 -4.79 6.97
N HIS A 174 3.43 -5.17 8.07
CA HIS A 174 2.87 -6.04 9.11
C HIS A 174 1.56 -5.49 9.65
N TYR A 175 1.57 -4.25 10.15
CA TYR A 175 0.40 -3.62 10.73
C TYR A 175 -0.68 -3.34 9.70
N LEU A 176 -0.32 -3.01 8.46
CA LEU A 176 -1.31 -2.76 7.41
C LEU A 176 -1.99 -4.04 6.90
N THR A 177 -1.23 -5.13 6.73
CA THR A 177 -1.72 -6.31 5.99
C THR A 177 -2.05 -7.52 6.87
N ILE A 178 -1.38 -7.65 8.02
CA ILE A 178 -1.55 -8.79 8.94
C ILE A 178 -2.48 -8.38 10.09
N GLU A 179 -2.11 -7.36 10.87
CA GLU A 179 -2.96 -6.90 11.99
C GLU A 179 -4.12 -6.00 11.55
N ASN A 180 -4.03 -5.39 10.35
CA ASN A 180 -5.02 -4.46 9.81
C ASN A 180 -5.28 -3.24 10.76
N GLU A 181 -4.22 -2.74 11.39
CA GLU A 181 -4.18 -1.56 12.24
C GLU A 181 -3.60 -0.36 11.47
N THR A 182 -4.49 0.41 10.85
CA THR A 182 -4.13 1.53 9.94
C THR A 182 -3.35 2.62 10.67
N GLU A 183 -3.72 2.91 11.92
CA GLU A 183 -3.13 3.93 12.78
C GLU A 183 -1.67 3.60 13.13
N LYS A 184 -1.39 2.36 13.57
CA LYS A 184 -0.01 1.92 13.83
C LYS A 184 0.82 1.90 12.56
N ALA A 185 0.25 1.40 11.45
CA ALA A 185 0.91 1.42 10.16
C ALA A 185 1.32 2.85 9.74
N LEU A 186 0.44 3.84 9.95
CA LEU A 186 0.76 5.26 9.72
C LEU A 186 1.90 5.73 10.63
N GLY A 187 1.86 5.40 11.91
CA GLY A 187 2.92 5.74 12.85
C GLY A 187 4.30 5.26 12.41
N PHE A 188 4.41 4.00 11.95
CA PHE A 188 5.69 3.47 11.44
C PHE A 188 6.10 4.08 10.11
N LEU A 189 5.16 4.41 9.24
CA LEU A 189 5.45 5.09 7.98
C LEU A 189 5.96 6.52 8.18
N LEU A 190 5.43 7.24 9.18
CA LEU A 190 5.94 8.56 9.58
C LEU A 190 7.37 8.46 10.13
N LYS A 191 7.64 7.48 11.00
CA LYS A 191 8.99 7.21 11.53
C LYS A 191 9.98 6.87 10.41
N LEU A 192 9.57 6.03 9.46
CA LEU A 192 10.32 5.68 8.27
C LEU A 192 10.69 6.92 7.44
N TYR A 193 9.71 7.79 7.18
CA TYR A 193 9.93 9.03 6.44
C TYR A 193 10.92 9.96 7.15
N ASN A 194 10.75 10.16 8.46
CA ASN A 194 11.62 11.01 9.27
C ASN A 194 13.06 10.46 9.32
N LEU A 195 13.21 9.13 9.46
CA LEU A 195 14.53 8.50 9.40
C LEU A 195 15.21 8.76 8.06
N ARG A 196 14.49 8.63 6.94
CA ARG A 196 15.01 8.96 5.60
C ARG A 196 15.35 10.44 5.44
N LYS A 197 14.53 11.36 5.98
CA LYS A 197 14.81 12.81 5.99
C LYS A 197 16.16 13.10 6.65
N SER A 198 16.43 12.47 7.80
CA SER A 198 17.73 12.58 8.50
C SER A 198 18.88 11.92 7.72
N MET A 199 18.63 10.82 6.98
CA MET A 199 19.63 10.21 6.10
C MET A 199 19.99 11.08 4.88
N PHE A 200 19.05 11.87 4.34
CA PHE A 200 19.38 12.87 3.32
C PHE A 200 20.23 14.01 3.88
N GLN A 201 19.89 14.51 5.07
CA GLN A 201 20.65 15.59 5.73
C GLN A 201 22.10 15.16 6.04
N THR A 202 22.31 13.89 6.36
CA THR A 202 23.63 13.29 6.62
C THR A 202 24.31 12.73 5.37
N ASN A 203 23.70 12.90 4.18
CA ASN A 203 24.21 12.46 2.88
C ASN A 203 24.44 10.94 2.77
N ILE A 204 23.75 10.14 3.60
CA ILE A 204 23.68 8.68 3.47
C ILE A 204 22.84 8.33 2.23
N LEU A 205 21.71 9.01 2.05
CA LEU A 205 20.89 8.91 0.86
C LEU A 205 21.19 10.06 -0.11
N LYS A 206 21.14 9.77 -1.42
CA LYS A 206 21.51 10.73 -2.47
C LYS A 206 20.33 11.07 -3.36
N TYR A 207 19.94 12.33 -3.34
CA TYR A 207 18.93 12.87 -4.25
C TYR A 207 19.51 13.08 -5.66
N PRO A 208 18.77 12.88 -6.76
CA PRO A 208 17.39 12.36 -6.88
C PRO A 208 17.32 10.83 -7.06
N TYR A 209 18.46 10.13 -7.00
CA TYR A 209 18.52 8.68 -7.19
C TYR A 209 17.71 7.94 -6.13
N GLU A 210 17.73 8.49 -4.91
CA GLU A 210 16.76 8.21 -3.87
C GLU A 210 15.85 9.43 -3.66
N HIS A 211 14.59 9.16 -3.39
CA HIS A 211 13.57 10.18 -3.12
C HIS A 211 12.55 9.66 -2.12
N ASN A 212 11.71 10.55 -1.59
CA ASN A 212 10.72 10.18 -0.58
C ASN A 212 9.28 10.08 -1.10
N ILE A 213 9.07 10.28 -2.40
CA ILE A 213 7.73 10.39 -2.99
C ILE A 213 6.78 9.25 -2.62
N TYR A 214 7.19 7.98 -2.74
CA TYR A 214 6.31 6.85 -2.41
C TYR A 214 5.92 6.83 -0.92
N TYR A 215 6.81 7.24 -0.03
CA TYR A 215 6.50 7.33 1.40
C TYR A 215 5.49 8.45 1.66
N LEU A 216 5.69 9.63 1.07
CA LEU A 216 4.77 10.77 1.19
C LEU A 216 3.38 10.46 0.63
N ILE A 217 3.31 9.85 -0.55
CA ILE A 217 2.06 9.34 -1.13
C ILE A 217 1.35 8.41 -0.14
N ASN A 218 2.07 7.42 0.39
CA ASN A 218 1.47 6.44 1.31
C ASN A 218 1.03 7.09 2.62
N ILE A 219 1.77 8.08 3.16
CA ILE A 219 1.37 8.84 4.35
C ILE A 219 0.04 9.53 4.09
N ILE A 220 -0.06 10.26 2.97
CA ILE A 220 -1.28 11.00 2.61
C ILE A 220 -2.46 10.05 2.44
N LEU A 221 -2.30 9.00 1.64
CA LEU A 221 -3.38 8.03 1.39
C LEU A 221 -3.83 7.30 2.66
N LEU A 222 -2.90 7.00 3.56
CA LEU A 222 -3.20 6.27 4.79
C LEU A 222 -3.82 7.18 5.85
N TYR A 223 -3.38 8.44 5.95
CA TYR A 223 -3.98 9.44 6.83
C TYR A 223 -5.49 9.58 6.60
N PHE A 224 -5.92 9.65 5.33
CA PHE A 224 -7.35 9.73 5.01
C PHE A 224 -8.13 8.43 5.25
N LYS A 225 -7.45 7.31 5.52
CA LYS A 225 -8.07 6.04 5.93
C LYS A 225 -8.17 5.86 7.45
N VAL A 226 -7.40 6.63 8.22
CA VAL A 226 -7.46 6.61 9.70
C VAL A 226 -8.87 7.02 10.14
N SER A 227 -9.43 6.25 11.08
CA SER A 227 -10.75 6.54 11.63
C SER A 227 -10.68 7.33 12.93
N ASP A 228 -9.56 7.22 13.66
CA ASP A 228 -9.34 7.94 14.92
C ASP A 228 -8.98 9.41 14.67
N GLU A 229 -9.88 10.32 15.05
CA GLU A 229 -9.70 11.76 14.91
C GLU A 229 -8.58 12.32 15.81
N LEU A 230 -8.30 11.71 16.97
CA LEU A 230 -7.16 12.13 17.81
C LEU A 230 -5.83 11.84 17.13
N VAL A 231 -5.74 10.69 16.46
CA VAL A 231 -4.56 10.34 15.66
C VAL A 231 -4.41 11.34 14.51
N LYS A 232 -5.48 11.69 13.81
CA LYS A 232 -5.43 12.71 12.74
C LYS A 232 -4.94 14.06 13.26
N LEU A 233 -5.46 14.52 14.41
CA LEU A 233 -5.03 15.78 15.04
C LEU A 233 -3.54 15.81 15.40
N SER A 234 -2.92 14.65 15.60
CA SER A 234 -1.49 14.54 15.90
C SER A 234 -0.58 14.59 14.66
N VAL A 235 -1.16 14.54 13.45
CA VAL A 235 -0.42 14.50 12.19
C VAL A 235 -0.71 15.78 11.39
N ASP A 236 0.33 16.58 11.14
CA ASP A 236 0.23 17.73 10.24
C ASP A 236 0.25 17.26 8.78
N ILE A 237 -0.93 16.88 8.25
CA ILE A 237 -1.05 16.39 6.87
C ILE A 237 -0.57 17.41 5.82
N ASN A 238 -0.68 18.71 6.12
CA ASN A 238 -0.28 19.77 5.19
C ASN A 238 1.25 19.81 5.02
N GLU A 239 2.01 19.48 6.07
CA GLU A 239 3.47 19.32 5.96
C GLU A 239 3.82 18.25 4.90
N TYR A 240 3.17 17.09 4.94
CA TYR A 240 3.47 15.98 4.03
C TYR A 240 3.02 16.24 2.59
N ILE A 241 1.90 16.95 2.41
CA ILE A 241 1.45 17.40 1.09
C ILE A 241 2.46 18.40 0.50
N SER A 242 2.93 19.35 1.31
CA SER A 242 3.95 20.32 0.92
C SER A 242 5.29 19.63 0.60
N ASP A 243 5.73 18.69 1.43
CA ASP A 243 6.95 17.90 1.18
C ASP A 243 6.82 17.08 -0.13
N LEU A 244 5.63 16.55 -0.46
CA LEU A 244 5.39 15.86 -1.74
C LEU A 244 5.55 16.81 -2.93
N LYS A 245 5.01 18.03 -2.83
CA LYS A 245 5.16 19.07 -3.85
C LYS A 245 6.63 19.37 -4.11
N VAL A 246 7.40 19.63 -3.06
CA VAL A 246 8.84 19.91 -3.15
C VAL A 246 9.61 18.75 -3.80
N GLU A 247 9.30 17.51 -3.41
CA GLU A 247 9.92 16.33 -4.01
C GLU A 247 9.60 16.21 -5.51
N LEU A 248 8.36 16.50 -5.92
CA LEU A 248 7.95 16.46 -7.32
C LEU A 248 8.61 17.58 -8.15
N GLU A 249 8.73 18.79 -7.61
CA GLU A 249 9.44 19.90 -8.26
C GLU A 249 10.90 19.57 -8.53
N LYS A 250 11.59 19.04 -7.52
CA LYS A 250 12.98 18.62 -7.66
C LYS A 250 13.15 17.49 -8.68
N ILE A 251 12.22 16.53 -8.76
CA ILE A 251 12.22 15.51 -9.82
C ILE A 251 12.01 16.13 -11.19
N LYS A 252 11.08 17.08 -11.32
CA LYS A 252 10.84 17.80 -12.57
C LYS A 252 12.11 18.50 -13.05
N GLU A 253 12.76 19.26 -12.18
CA GLU A 253 14.02 19.92 -12.50
C GLU A 253 15.10 18.93 -12.96
N PHE A 254 15.18 17.78 -12.30
CA PHE A 254 16.15 16.74 -12.66
C PHE A 254 15.87 16.15 -14.05
N ILE A 255 14.60 15.84 -14.35
CA ILE A 255 14.19 15.32 -15.66
C ILE A 255 14.45 16.35 -16.75
N ASP A 256 14.14 17.63 -16.51
CA ASP A 256 14.36 18.71 -17.46
C ASP A 256 15.86 18.89 -17.77
N LYS A 257 16.73 18.74 -16.76
CA LYS A 257 18.19 18.78 -16.91
C LYS A 257 18.76 17.49 -17.53
N SER A 258 18.09 16.35 -17.33
CA SER A 258 18.56 15.03 -17.77
C SER A 258 17.42 14.19 -18.39
N PRO A 259 16.98 14.48 -19.63
CA PRO A 259 15.77 13.88 -20.22
C PRO A 259 15.77 12.33 -20.31
N LYS A 260 16.96 11.70 -20.34
CA LYS A 260 17.11 10.23 -20.32
C LYS A 260 16.53 9.58 -19.05
N TYR A 261 16.33 10.35 -17.98
CA TYR A 261 15.76 9.88 -16.71
C TYR A 261 14.23 10.07 -16.62
N GLN A 262 13.55 10.36 -17.73
CA GLN A 262 12.09 10.43 -17.75
C GLN A 262 11.41 9.11 -17.29
N ILE A 263 12.15 7.99 -17.27
CA ILE A 263 11.75 6.71 -16.70
C ILE A 263 11.32 6.80 -15.22
N VAL A 264 11.78 7.82 -14.49
CA VAL A 264 11.38 8.11 -13.11
C VAL A 264 9.87 8.36 -13.00
N LEU A 265 9.22 8.87 -14.06
CA LEU A 265 7.76 8.97 -14.16
C LEU A 265 7.14 7.66 -14.69
N SER A 266 7.42 6.56 -13.99
CA SER A 266 6.87 5.23 -14.31
C SER A 266 5.34 5.24 -14.29
N SER A 267 4.70 4.27 -14.97
CA SER A 267 3.25 4.11 -14.92
C SER A 267 2.71 3.94 -13.50
N ASP A 268 3.49 3.31 -12.62
CA ASP A 268 3.12 3.11 -11.22
C ASP A 268 3.15 4.42 -10.44
N LEU A 269 4.21 5.23 -10.60
CA LEU A 269 4.27 6.53 -9.92
C LEU A 269 3.11 7.44 -10.36
N LYS A 270 2.78 7.43 -11.66
CA LYS A 270 1.60 8.16 -12.16
C LYS A 270 0.32 7.67 -11.51
N ARG A 271 0.12 6.34 -11.41
CA ARG A 271 -1.06 5.75 -10.75
C ARG A 271 -1.20 6.28 -9.33
N TYR A 272 -0.13 6.17 -8.53
CA TYR A 272 -0.16 6.61 -7.13
C TYR A 272 -0.39 8.11 -6.95
N ILE A 273 0.21 8.95 -7.80
CA ILE A 273 -0.04 10.39 -7.76
C ILE A 273 -1.50 10.70 -8.12
N ASN A 274 -2.09 10.00 -9.10
CA ASN A 274 -3.51 10.17 -9.42
C ASN A 274 -4.42 9.76 -8.25
N GLU A 275 -4.06 8.72 -7.48
CA GLU A 275 -4.78 8.35 -6.26
C GLU A 275 -4.75 9.48 -5.24
N VAL A 276 -3.57 10.03 -4.94
CA VAL A 276 -3.42 11.18 -4.02
C VAL A 276 -4.23 12.38 -4.50
N LEU A 277 -4.09 12.77 -5.76
CA LEU A 277 -4.82 13.90 -6.33
C LEU A 277 -6.34 13.71 -6.24
N THR A 278 -6.84 12.49 -6.48
CA THR A 278 -8.26 12.18 -6.33
C THR A 278 -8.70 12.35 -4.88
N THR A 279 -7.89 11.86 -3.94
CA THR A 279 -8.14 12.01 -2.50
C THR A 279 -8.19 13.48 -2.10
N LEU A 280 -7.15 14.28 -2.41
CA LEU A 280 -7.09 15.71 -2.08
C LEU A 280 -8.31 16.47 -2.58
N TYR A 281 -8.67 16.27 -3.85
CA TYR A 281 -9.83 16.93 -4.43
C TYR A 281 -11.14 16.52 -3.72
N SER A 282 -11.31 15.22 -3.44
CA SER A 282 -12.52 14.70 -2.81
C SER A 282 -12.76 15.23 -1.39
N VAL A 283 -11.70 15.57 -0.67
CA VAL A 283 -11.77 16.10 0.71
C VAL A 283 -11.77 17.64 0.77
N GLY A 284 -11.77 18.32 -0.38
CA GLY A 284 -11.82 19.79 -0.47
C GLY A 284 -10.47 20.50 -0.42
N LEU A 285 -9.35 19.80 -0.60
CA LEU A 285 -8.00 20.38 -0.70
C LEU A 285 -7.66 20.71 -2.17
N GLU A 286 -8.45 21.61 -2.75
CA GLU A 286 -8.37 21.96 -4.17
C GLU A 286 -7.14 22.77 -4.55
N ASP A 287 -6.69 23.66 -3.65
CA ASP A 287 -5.48 24.45 -3.87
C ASP A 287 -4.25 23.53 -3.97
N ASP A 288 -4.09 22.61 -3.00
CA ASP A 288 -3.02 21.61 -3.01
C ASP A 288 -3.08 20.70 -4.25
N TYR A 289 -4.29 20.27 -4.63
CA TYR A 289 -4.51 19.53 -5.87
C TYR A 289 -3.99 20.31 -7.09
N ASN A 290 -4.38 21.57 -7.24
CA ASN A 290 -4.01 22.40 -8.38
C ASN A 290 -2.50 22.66 -8.43
N GLU A 291 -1.87 22.87 -7.27
CA GLU A 291 -0.43 23.03 -7.16
C GLU A 291 0.32 21.80 -7.64
N ILE A 292 -0.04 20.60 -7.18
CA ILE A 292 0.62 19.35 -7.60
C ILE A 292 0.39 19.08 -9.09
N VAL A 293 -0.82 19.29 -9.59
CA VAL A 293 -1.16 19.13 -11.02
C VAL A 293 -0.30 20.06 -11.89
N SER A 294 -0.04 21.28 -11.44
CA SER A 294 0.75 22.27 -12.18
C SER A 294 2.20 21.83 -12.42
N ILE A 295 2.76 20.99 -11.53
CA ILE A 295 4.12 20.46 -11.66
C ILE A 295 4.18 19.52 -12.87
N PHE A 296 3.27 18.53 -12.93
CA PHE A 296 3.18 17.55 -14.02
C PHE A 296 1.77 17.42 -14.60
N PRO A 297 1.33 18.34 -15.48
CA PRO A 297 -0.03 18.27 -16.06
C PRO A 297 -0.32 16.98 -16.83
N ASN A 298 0.73 16.38 -17.40
CA ASN A 298 0.66 15.13 -18.16
C ASN A 298 0.55 13.88 -17.26
N ILE A 299 0.56 14.03 -15.94
CA ILE A 299 0.40 12.91 -15.00
C ILE A 299 -1.04 12.39 -14.96
N LEU A 300 -2.01 13.25 -15.27
CA LEU A 300 -3.42 12.96 -15.10
C LEU A 300 -3.91 11.92 -16.09
N SER A 301 -4.33 10.78 -15.55
CA SER A 301 -4.96 9.69 -16.27
C SER A 301 -6.37 10.08 -16.77
N LYS A 302 -6.87 9.36 -17.78
CA LYS A 302 -8.23 9.56 -18.29
C LYS A 302 -9.29 9.32 -17.20
N GLU A 303 -9.08 8.31 -16.37
CA GLU A 303 -9.95 7.97 -15.25
C GLU A 303 -10.01 9.12 -14.24
N HIS A 304 -8.86 9.59 -13.78
CA HIS A 304 -8.79 10.68 -12.82
C HIS A 304 -9.53 11.93 -13.35
N ARG A 305 -9.31 12.30 -14.61
CA ARG A 305 -10.02 13.43 -15.24
C ARG A 305 -11.54 13.23 -15.26
N LEU A 306 -12.04 12.00 -15.42
CA LEU A 306 -13.47 11.72 -15.34
C LEU A 306 -13.98 11.85 -13.90
N ILE A 307 -13.23 11.34 -12.92
CA ILE A 307 -13.58 11.46 -11.50
C ILE A 307 -13.68 12.92 -11.08
N ILE A 308 -12.68 13.74 -11.38
CA ILE A 308 -12.68 15.18 -11.06
C ILE A 308 -13.87 15.88 -11.72
N LYS A 309 -14.13 15.63 -13.01
CA LYS A 309 -15.31 16.18 -13.69
C LYS A 309 -16.63 15.82 -13.01
N LEU A 310 -16.77 14.60 -12.49
CA LEU A 310 -17.98 14.20 -11.78
C LEU A 310 -18.14 14.94 -10.46
N TYR A 311 -17.06 15.14 -9.70
CA TYR A 311 -17.09 15.96 -8.50
C TYR A 311 -17.39 17.44 -8.79
N GLU A 312 -16.82 17.99 -9.87
CA GLU A 312 -17.15 19.35 -10.33
C GLU A 312 -18.64 19.48 -10.63
N ILE A 313 -19.21 18.50 -11.35
CA ILE A 313 -20.63 18.48 -11.70
C ILE A 313 -21.53 18.37 -10.45
N ASP A 314 -21.14 17.57 -9.45
CA ASP A 314 -21.89 17.36 -8.20
C ASP A 314 -22.11 18.66 -7.40
N ARG A 315 -21.27 19.67 -7.64
CA ARG A 315 -21.33 20.98 -6.97
C ARG A 315 -22.07 22.05 -7.78
N MET A 316 -22.56 21.71 -8.97
CA MET A 316 -23.26 22.65 -9.86
C MET A 316 -24.75 22.75 -9.53
N ASP A 317 -25.40 23.79 -10.03
CA ASP A 317 -26.85 23.88 -10.02
C ASP A 317 -27.48 22.71 -10.77
N THR A 318 -28.58 22.17 -10.23
CA THR A 318 -29.24 20.95 -10.72
C THR A 318 -29.49 20.90 -12.23
N PHE A 319 -29.98 22.00 -12.82
CA PHE A 319 -30.24 22.04 -14.26
C PHE A 319 -28.96 21.95 -15.10
N GLU A 320 -27.90 22.68 -14.72
CA GLU A 320 -26.62 22.63 -15.42
C GLU A 320 -25.94 21.26 -15.24
N ALA A 321 -26.05 20.69 -14.04
CA ALA A 321 -25.48 19.40 -13.70
C ALA A 321 -26.07 18.27 -14.57
N LEU A 322 -27.40 18.18 -14.68
CA LEU A 322 -28.08 17.15 -15.47
C LEU A 322 -27.70 17.19 -16.95
N ASP A 323 -27.57 18.40 -17.53
CA ASP A 323 -27.16 18.57 -18.92
C ASP A 323 -25.71 18.10 -19.15
N LYS A 324 -24.80 18.39 -18.20
CA LYS A 324 -23.41 17.90 -18.26
C LYS A 324 -23.34 16.38 -18.04
N LEU A 325 -24.15 15.83 -17.15
CA LEU A 325 -24.22 14.39 -16.91
C LEU A 325 -24.67 13.61 -18.16
N LYS A 326 -25.63 14.13 -18.91
CA LYS A 326 -26.06 13.52 -20.18
C LYS A 326 -24.91 13.43 -21.20
N LYS A 327 -24.07 14.48 -21.27
CA LYS A 327 -22.89 14.52 -22.16
C LYS A 327 -21.80 13.56 -21.68
N ILE A 328 -21.45 13.61 -20.39
CA ILE A 328 -20.35 12.81 -19.81
C ILE A 328 -20.66 11.31 -19.82
N LYS A 329 -21.94 10.92 -19.77
CA LYS A 329 -22.36 9.52 -19.88
C LYS A 329 -21.78 8.83 -21.12
N SER A 330 -21.73 9.52 -22.25
CA SER A 330 -21.15 8.98 -23.50
C SER A 330 -19.62 8.82 -23.43
N ASP A 331 -18.94 9.79 -22.82
CA ASP A 331 -17.49 9.75 -22.59
C ASP A 331 -17.12 8.59 -21.67
N ILE A 332 -17.89 8.38 -20.61
CA ILE A 332 -17.72 7.28 -19.65
C ILE A 332 -17.85 5.93 -20.36
N TYR A 333 -18.91 5.71 -21.15
CA TYR A 333 -19.07 4.44 -21.88
C TYR A 333 -17.94 4.17 -22.88
N THR A 334 -17.45 5.22 -23.54
CA THR A 334 -16.32 5.09 -24.47
C THR A 334 -15.02 4.73 -23.71
N ALA A 335 -14.82 5.32 -22.53
CA ALA A 335 -13.67 5.06 -21.69
C ALA A 335 -13.67 3.65 -21.06
N PHE A 336 -14.86 3.09 -20.79
CA PHE A 336 -15.01 1.76 -20.17
C PHE A 336 -14.32 0.63 -20.91
N ASN A 337 -14.16 0.72 -22.24
CA ASN A 337 -13.42 -0.30 -23.00
C ASN A 337 -11.97 -0.47 -22.53
N ASN A 338 -11.39 0.55 -21.89
CA ASN A 338 -10.00 0.55 -21.42
C ASN A 338 -9.87 0.45 -19.89
N PHE A 339 -10.97 0.26 -19.16
CA PHE A 339 -10.97 0.23 -17.70
C PHE A 339 -11.13 -1.20 -17.15
N THR A 340 -10.43 -1.46 -16.05
CA THR A 340 -10.64 -2.66 -15.24
C THR A 340 -12.01 -2.60 -14.55
N ASN A 341 -12.51 -3.74 -14.05
CA ASN A 341 -13.82 -3.79 -13.41
C ASN A 341 -13.94 -2.88 -12.19
N ASN A 342 -12.90 -2.81 -11.35
CA ASN A 342 -12.90 -1.92 -10.17
C ASN A 342 -13.04 -0.45 -10.57
N LYS A 343 -12.36 -0.01 -11.64
CA LYS A 343 -12.44 1.37 -12.14
C LYS A 343 -13.82 1.69 -12.72
N LYS A 344 -14.40 0.72 -13.44
CA LYS A 344 -15.79 0.82 -13.92
C LYS A 344 -16.78 0.97 -12.77
N GLU A 345 -16.58 0.21 -11.71
CA GLU A 345 -17.42 0.29 -10.51
C GLU A 345 -17.33 1.67 -9.86
N ILE A 346 -16.12 2.18 -9.59
CA ILE A 346 -15.90 3.51 -8.98
C ILE A 346 -16.56 4.61 -9.81
N ILE A 347 -16.30 4.64 -11.12
CA ILE A 347 -16.86 5.68 -12.00
C ILE A 347 -18.37 5.55 -12.13
N SER A 348 -18.90 4.32 -12.20
CA SER A 348 -20.36 4.11 -12.23
C SER A 348 -20.99 4.60 -10.93
N PHE A 349 -20.40 4.26 -9.78
CA PHE A 349 -20.87 4.71 -8.48
C PHE A 349 -20.92 6.23 -8.41
N LEU A 350 -19.82 6.91 -8.71
CA LEU A 350 -19.75 8.37 -8.72
C LEU A 350 -20.77 8.98 -9.69
N PHE A 351 -20.83 8.48 -10.92
CA PHE A 351 -21.75 8.99 -11.93
C PHE A 351 -23.21 8.88 -11.50
N TYR A 352 -23.68 7.69 -11.10
CA TYR A 352 -25.09 7.53 -10.70
C TYR A 352 -25.39 8.22 -9.37
N ASN A 353 -24.44 8.27 -8.44
CA ASN A 353 -24.63 9.01 -7.19
C ASN A 353 -24.83 10.51 -7.46
N THR A 354 -23.95 11.12 -8.26
CA THR A 354 -24.11 12.51 -8.71
C THR A 354 -25.40 12.72 -9.50
N TYR A 355 -25.74 11.79 -10.39
CA TYR A 355 -27.00 11.87 -11.15
C TYR A 355 -28.21 11.89 -10.22
N VAL A 356 -28.27 10.97 -9.26
CA VAL A 356 -29.39 10.86 -8.31
C VAL A 356 -29.46 12.09 -7.41
N ASN A 357 -28.32 12.66 -6.98
CA ASN A 357 -28.30 13.90 -6.19
C ASN A 357 -29.05 15.03 -6.91
N HIS A 358 -28.83 15.19 -8.22
CA HIS A 358 -29.46 16.23 -9.04
C HIS A 358 -30.81 15.85 -9.65
N LEU A 359 -31.32 14.63 -9.47
CA LEU A 359 -32.68 14.32 -9.94
C LEU A 359 -33.70 15.23 -9.25
N GLY A 360 -34.54 15.90 -10.05
CA GLY A 360 -35.73 16.61 -9.57
C GLY A 360 -36.86 15.64 -9.18
N GLU A 361 -38.10 16.11 -9.22
CA GLU A 361 -39.29 15.30 -8.89
C GLU A 361 -39.86 14.51 -10.09
N ASP A 362 -39.15 14.46 -11.22
CA ASP A 362 -39.60 13.74 -12.41
C ASP A 362 -39.53 12.22 -12.20
N LEU A 363 -40.67 11.64 -11.83
CA LEU A 363 -40.82 10.21 -11.57
C LEU A 363 -40.47 9.32 -12.77
N GLU A 364 -40.68 9.77 -14.01
CA GLU A 364 -40.39 8.96 -15.20
C GLU A 364 -38.87 8.85 -15.40
N GLU A 365 -38.14 9.95 -15.21
CA GLU A 365 -36.68 9.96 -15.26
C GLU A 365 -36.07 9.16 -14.09
N ILE A 366 -36.64 9.30 -12.88
CA ILE A 366 -36.16 8.55 -11.71
C ILE A 366 -36.35 7.04 -11.92
N GLU A 367 -37.50 6.58 -12.41
CA GLU A 367 -37.74 5.14 -12.61
C GLU A 367 -36.83 4.57 -13.72
N LYS A 368 -36.56 5.36 -14.76
CA LYS A 368 -35.59 4.97 -15.81
C LYS A 368 -34.18 4.77 -15.24
N ILE A 369 -33.73 5.70 -14.39
CA ILE A 369 -32.41 5.61 -13.75
C ILE A 369 -32.36 4.45 -12.76
N LYS A 370 -33.42 4.23 -11.98
CA LYS A 370 -33.55 3.08 -11.07
C LYS A 370 -33.33 1.75 -11.79
N LEU A 371 -34.03 1.51 -12.91
CA LEU A 371 -33.88 0.28 -13.70
C LEU A 371 -32.45 0.09 -14.23
N GLU A 372 -31.80 1.18 -14.61
CA GLU A 372 -30.41 1.15 -15.08
C GLU A 372 -29.45 0.76 -13.95
N ILE A 373 -29.60 1.37 -12.77
CA ILE A 373 -28.83 1.06 -11.56
C ILE A 373 -29.09 -0.38 -11.11
N GLU A 374 -30.34 -0.84 -11.10
CA GLU A 374 -30.70 -2.22 -10.75
C GLU A 374 -29.95 -3.23 -11.61
N ARG A 375 -29.91 -3.01 -12.93
CA ARG A 375 -29.18 -3.89 -13.86
C ARG A 375 -27.69 -3.93 -13.56
N LEU A 376 -27.08 -2.78 -13.30
CA LEU A 376 -25.65 -2.67 -13.02
C LEU A 376 -25.29 -3.17 -11.61
N SER A 377 -26.18 -3.02 -10.65
CA SER A 377 -25.99 -3.46 -9.26
C SER A 377 -25.91 -4.97 -9.10
N LYS A 378 -26.30 -5.74 -10.14
CA LYS A 378 -26.04 -7.19 -10.21
C LYS A 378 -24.56 -7.51 -10.41
N LYS A 379 -23.78 -6.56 -10.95
CA LYS A 379 -22.34 -6.69 -11.21
C LYS A 379 -21.49 -5.90 -10.21
N PHE A 380 -21.98 -4.76 -9.73
CA PHE A 380 -21.26 -3.83 -8.87
C PHE A 380 -22.07 -3.61 -7.58
N SER A 381 -21.61 -4.14 -6.46
CA SER A 381 -22.37 -4.11 -5.20
C SER A 381 -22.48 -2.70 -4.62
N SER A 382 -21.47 -1.85 -4.82
CA SER A 382 -21.49 -0.45 -4.36
C SER A 382 -22.69 0.35 -4.89
N LEU A 383 -23.20 0.02 -6.09
CA LEU A 383 -24.37 0.64 -6.68
C LEU A 383 -25.68 0.35 -5.93
N LYS A 384 -25.70 -0.62 -5.01
CA LYS A 384 -26.87 -0.87 -4.15
C LYS A 384 -27.16 0.30 -3.21
N VAL A 385 -26.14 1.07 -2.82
CA VAL A 385 -26.35 2.28 -2.02
C VAL A 385 -26.99 3.38 -2.86
N VAL A 386 -26.56 3.53 -4.11
CA VAL A 386 -27.17 4.48 -5.05
C VAL A 386 -28.61 4.06 -5.39
N LEU A 387 -28.87 2.75 -5.50
CA LEU A 387 -30.22 2.21 -5.65
C LEU A 387 -31.10 2.59 -4.46
N ALA A 388 -30.61 2.41 -3.23
CA ALA A 388 -31.34 2.80 -2.02
C ALA A 388 -31.66 4.31 -2.01
N LYS A 389 -30.71 5.18 -2.38
CA LYS A 389 -30.95 6.62 -2.55
C LYS A 389 -32.08 6.91 -3.55
N THR A 390 -32.10 6.18 -4.66
CA THR A 390 -33.13 6.31 -5.69
C THR A 390 -34.50 5.89 -5.17
N LEU A 391 -34.57 4.78 -4.41
CA LEU A 391 -35.78 4.29 -3.74
C LEU A 391 -36.35 5.31 -2.74
N VAL A 392 -35.48 5.96 -1.96
CA VAL A 392 -35.89 7.03 -1.04
C VAL A 392 -36.55 8.20 -1.79
N LYS A 393 -35.98 8.63 -2.93
CA LYS A 393 -36.55 9.72 -3.75
C LYS A 393 -37.95 9.43 -4.27
N ILE A 394 -38.29 8.16 -4.53
CA ILE A 394 -39.64 7.73 -4.95
C ILE A 394 -40.54 7.32 -3.77
N GLY A 395 -40.14 7.63 -2.53
CA GLY A 395 -40.93 7.39 -1.32
C GLY A 395 -40.89 5.95 -0.79
N GLN A 396 -40.08 5.06 -1.36
CA GLN A 396 -39.94 3.66 -0.94
C GLN A 396 -38.91 3.49 0.20
N ARG A 397 -39.13 4.22 1.31
CA ARG A 397 -38.17 4.29 2.43
C ARG A 397 -37.91 2.93 3.10
N GLU A 398 -38.94 2.14 3.39
CA GLU A 398 -38.78 0.82 4.03
C GLU A 398 -37.99 -0.16 3.16
N GLU A 399 -38.23 -0.15 1.84
CA GLU A 399 -37.50 -0.98 0.88
C GLU A 399 -36.02 -0.56 0.79
N ALA A 400 -35.76 0.75 0.77
CA ALA A 400 -34.40 1.29 0.80
C ALA A 400 -33.65 0.90 2.08
N LYS A 401 -34.29 1.02 3.25
CA LYS A 401 -33.69 0.63 4.54
C LYS A 401 -33.39 -0.87 4.60
N SER A 402 -34.34 -1.71 4.20
CA SER A 402 -34.15 -3.16 4.15
C SER A 402 -33.01 -3.56 3.21
N LEU A 403 -32.89 -2.89 2.06
CA LEU A 403 -31.78 -3.10 1.12
C LEU A 403 -30.42 -2.76 1.76
N LEU A 404 -30.32 -1.61 2.42
CA LEU A 404 -29.08 -1.15 3.04
C LEU A 404 -28.63 -2.07 4.19
N GLU A 405 -29.53 -2.47 5.08
CA GLU A 405 -29.20 -3.39 6.18
C GLU A 405 -28.69 -4.74 5.66
N LYS A 406 -29.32 -5.28 4.60
CA LYS A 406 -28.85 -6.52 3.96
C LYS A 406 -27.46 -6.37 3.34
N GLU A 407 -27.15 -5.24 2.71
CA GLU A 407 -25.83 -5.00 2.15
C GLU A 407 -24.79 -4.69 3.23
N LYS A 408 -25.18 -4.09 4.35
CA LYS A 408 -24.34 -3.91 5.54
C LYS A 408 -23.89 -5.24 6.10
N GLU A 409 -24.81 -6.19 6.31
CA GLU A 409 -24.48 -7.54 6.75
C GLU A 409 -23.48 -8.23 5.81
N LYS A 410 -23.70 -8.13 4.50
CA LYS A 410 -22.76 -8.67 3.50
C LYS A 410 -21.40 -7.98 3.55
N ALA A 411 -21.37 -6.66 3.74
CA ALA A 411 -20.13 -5.90 3.87
C ALA A 411 -19.34 -6.34 5.11
N ILE A 412 -20.01 -6.58 6.24
CA ILE A 412 -19.42 -7.11 7.47
C ILE A 412 -18.83 -8.50 7.22
N ILE A 413 -19.60 -9.42 6.64
CA ILE A 413 -19.16 -10.80 6.35
C ILE A 413 -17.97 -10.82 5.39
N SER A 414 -17.96 -9.94 4.39
CA SER A 414 -16.88 -9.84 3.40
C SER A 414 -15.70 -8.98 3.87
N GLY A 415 -15.77 -8.35 5.05
CA GLY A 415 -14.73 -7.44 5.56
C GLY A 415 -14.60 -6.12 4.80
N ASN A 416 -15.58 -5.73 3.98
CA ASN A 416 -15.57 -4.49 3.22
C ASN A 416 -15.96 -3.28 4.10
N LYS A 417 -15.02 -2.84 4.94
CA LYS A 417 -15.20 -1.73 5.90
C LYS A 417 -15.61 -0.41 5.22
N ALA A 418 -15.13 -0.13 4.00
CA ALA A 418 -15.46 1.10 3.28
C ALA A 418 -16.93 1.13 2.85
N LEU A 419 -17.43 0.02 2.28
CA LEU A 419 -18.85 -0.11 1.94
C LEU A 419 -19.72 -0.10 3.19
N GLN A 420 -19.29 -0.78 4.26
CA GLN A 420 -20.00 -0.77 5.54
C GLN A 420 -20.17 0.66 6.07
N LYS A 421 -19.07 1.43 6.15
CA LYS A 421 -19.11 2.82 6.63
C LYS A 421 -20.01 3.69 5.76
N LEU A 422 -19.90 3.57 4.44
CA LEU A 422 -20.74 4.34 3.52
C LEU A 422 -22.24 4.01 3.67
N ILE A 423 -22.58 2.76 4.01
CA ILE A 423 -23.96 2.36 4.34
C ILE A 423 -24.37 2.91 5.71
N GLU A 424 -23.51 2.82 6.73
CA GLU A 424 -23.77 3.31 8.09
C GLU A 424 -23.99 4.83 8.12
N ASP A 425 -23.14 5.58 7.41
CA ASP A 425 -23.26 7.03 7.27
C ASP A 425 -24.61 7.38 6.62
N TYR A 426 -24.99 6.65 5.55
CA TYR A 426 -26.24 6.92 4.85
C TYR A 426 -27.47 6.55 5.70
N LEU A 427 -27.47 5.38 6.33
CA LEU A 427 -28.52 4.95 7.25
C LEU A 427 -28.72 5.99 8.37
N SER A 428 -27.64 6.49 8.96
CA SER A 428 -27.69 7.47 10.05
C SER A 428 -28.16 8.86 9.59
N SER A 429 -27.91 9.23 8.33
CA SER A 429 -28.27 10.54 7.80
C SER A 429 -29.72 10.63 7.31
N GLU A 430 -30.30 9.53 6.84
CA GLU A 430 -31.57 9.52 6.08
C GLU A 430 -32.74 8.86 6.82
N PHE A 431 -32.47 7.99 7.80
CA PHE A 431 -33.49 7.21 8.52
C PHE A 431 -33.35 7.38 10.04
#